data_AF-A0AAD3G4J7-F1
#
_entry.id   AF-A0AAD3G4J7-F1
#
_cell.length_a   1.000
_cell.length_b   1.000
_cell.length_c   1.000
_cell.angle_alpha   90.00
_cell.angle_beta   90.00
_cell.angle_gamma   90.00
#
_symmetry.space_group_name_H-M   'P 1'
#
loop_
_entity.id
_entity.type
_entity.pdbx_description
1 polymer ?
#
loop_
_entity_poly.entity_id
_entity_poly.type
_entity_poly.pdbx_seq_one_letter_code
_entity_poly.pdbx_strand_id
1 'polypeptide(L)'
;MVSGTNDVGIGLLQALGVKFLNTENNAIKLCNLENLSQIKTINLDDFEPRIKNINFKIACDVNNVLYGVNGATFTFGKQKGLDDNQLKDIDNKIHSFAKLCQNSLNKDIANKAGSGAAGGVGFALAAFLNAELVSGAELILDIINFNNYLNNCDIVIVGEGKMDKQSLCGKIPTIVAQRAKNHNVKKVIAIVGGYELRVI
;
A
#
# COMPACT_ATOMS: atom_id res chain seq x y z
N MET A 1 6.11 -9.79 5.00
CA MET A 1 6.14 -10.55 3.72
C MET A 1 6.48 -9.54 2.64
N VAL A 2 7.63 -9.66 1.98
CA VAL A 2 7.97 -8.78 0.84
C VAL A 2 7.28 -9.35 -0.38
N SER A 3 6.54 -8.53 -1.15
CA SER A 3 5.96 -9.01 -2.40
C SER A 3 7.08 -9.43 -3.36
N GLY A 4 6.91 -10.57 -4.03
CA GLY A 4 7.78 -11.01 -5.12
C GLY A 4 7.67 -10.15 -6.38
N THR A 5 6.69 -9.25 -6.44
CA THR A 5 6.37 -8.41 -7.60
C THR A 5 6.85 -6.96 -7.43
N ASN A 6 7.15 -6.31 -8.55
CA ASN A 6 7.42 -4.87 -8.68
C ASN A 6 6.91 -4.35 -10.03
N ASP A 7 5.74 -4.83 -10.44
CA ASP A 7 5.12 -4.59 -11.74
C ASP A 7 4.06 -3.47 -11.67
N VAL A 8 4.03 -2.69 -10.59
CA VAL A 8 3.03 -1.65 -10.32
C VAL A 8 1.57 -2.12 -10.39
N GLY A 9 1.35 -3.42 -10.16
CA GLY A 9 0.03 -4.04 -10.19
C GLY A 9 -0.55 -4.24 -11.59
N ILE A 10 0.23 -4.08 -12.67
CA ILE A 10 -0.28 -4.27 -14.05
C ILE A 10 -0.82 -5.67 -14.29
N GLY A 11 -0.19 -6.72 -13.74
CA GLY A 11 -0.70 -8.09 -13.89
C GLY A 11 -2.07 -8.25 -13.24
N LEU A 12 -2.26 -7.66 -12.04
CA LEU A 12 -3.54 -7.60 -11.35
C LEU A 12 -4.59 -6.87 -12.20
N LEU A 13 -4.24 -5.71 -12.77
CA LEU A 13 -5.16 -4.93 -13.59
C LEU A 13 -5.55 -5.65 -14.88
N GLN A 14 -4.61 -6.32 -15.54
CA GLN A 14 -4.91 -7.16 -16.71
C GLN A 14 -5.87 -8.29 -16.36
N ALA A 15 -5.68 -8.96 -15.22
CA ALA A 15 -6.57 -10.00 -14.75
C ALA A 15 -8.00 -9.48 -14.44
N LEU A 16 -8.13 -8.20 -14.11
CA LEU A 16 -9.42 -7.51 -13.92
C LEU A 16 -10.01 -6.93 -15.22
N GLY A 17 -9.41 -7.20 -16.38
CA GLY A 17 -9.92 -6.79 -17.69
C GLY A 17 -9.37 -5.45 -18.22
N VAL A 18 -8.39 -4.84 -17.55
CA VAL A 18 -7.71 -3.65 -18.10
C VAL A 18 -6.86 -4.07 -19.30
N LYS A 19 -7.04 -3.38 -20.42
CA LYS A 19 -6.20 -3.57 -21.61
C LYS A 19 -5.20 -2.43 -21.74
N PHE A 20 -3.92 -2.79 -21.78
CA PHE A 20 -2.83 -1.87 -22.04
C PHE A 20 -2.45 -1.94 -23.52
N LEU A 21 -2.53 -0.81 -24.23
CA LEU A 21 -2.28 -0.75 -25.67
C LEU A 21 -0.96 -0.03 -25.95
N ASN A 22 -0.25 -0.48 -26.98
CA ASN A 22 0.98 0.16 -27.47
C ASN A 22 0.67 1.34 -28.40
N THR A 23 1.71 1.92 -29.02
CA THR A 23 1.59 3.04 -29.98
C THR A 23 0.75 2.73 -31.22
N GLU A 24 0.61 1.45 -31.57
CA GLU A 24 -0.17 0.98 -32.72
C GLU A 24 -1.61 0.60 -32.33
N ASN A 25 -2.04 0.90 -31.10
CA ASN A 25 -3.30 0.45 -30.49
C ASN A 25 -3.44 -1.08 -30.38
N ASN A 26 -2.34 -1.83 -30.48
CA ASN A 26 -2.32 -3.27 -30.25
C ASN A 26 -2.23 -3.57 -28.76
N ALA A 27 -3.05 -4.51 -28.27
CA ALA A 27 -3.03 -4.93 -26.88
C ALA A 27 -1.75 -5.72 -26.53
N ILE A 28 -1.08 -5.31 -25.45
CA ILE A 28 0.08 -6.02 -24.93
C ILE A 28 -0.42 -7.23 -24.14
N LYS A 29 -0.15 -8.45 -24.64
CA LYS A 29 -0.69 -9.70 -24.07
C LYS A 29 -0.25 -9.93 -22.62
N LEU A 30 1.02 -9.74 -22.31
CA LEU A 30 1.58 -9.92 -20.98
C LEU A 30 2.37 -8.68 -20.58
N CYS A 31 1.78 -7.83 -19.75
CA CYS A 31 2.46 -6.65 -19.24
C CYS A 31 3.36 -7.03 -18.07
N ASN A 32 4.56 -6.46 -18.06
CA ASN A 32 5.54 -6.63 -17.01
C ASN A 32 6.38 -5.33 -16.90
N LEU A 33 7.32 -5.31 -15.97
CA LEU A 33 8.17 -4.13 -15.76
C LEU A 33 9.05 -3.78 -16.98
N GLU A 34 9.43 -4.77 -17.78
CA GLU A 34 10.31 -4.59 -18.94
C GLU A 34 9.59 -3.85 -20.08
N ASN A 35 8.33 -4.18 -20.32
CA ASN A 35 7.51 -3.59 -21.38
C ASN A 35 6.60 -2.45 -20.90
N LEU A 36 6.70 -2.02 -19.64
CA LEU A 36 5.90 -0.94 -19.08
C LEU A 36 5.97 0.35 -19.91
N SER A 37 7.13 0.65 -20.50
CA SER A 37 7.35 1.82 -21.36
C SER A 37 6.64 1.75 -22.72
N GLN A 38 6.22 0.55 -23.16
CA GLN A 38 5.48 0.34 -24.41
C GLN A 38 4.02 0.73 -24.27
N ILE A 39 3.48 0.77 -23.04
CA ILE A 39 2.09 1.14 -22.78
C ILE A 39 1.90 2.62 -23.11
N LYS A 40 0.92 2.92 -23.96
CA LYS A 40 0.54 4.30 -24.36
C LYS A 40 -0.91 4.62 -24.09
N THR A 41 -1.78 3.62 -24.06
CA THR A 41 -3.20 3.81 -23.82
C THR A 41 -3.70 2.78 -22.82
N ILE A 42 -4.58 3.21 -21.92
CA ILE A 42 -5.28 2.36 -20.96
C ILE A 42 -6.72 2.27 -21.42
N ASN A 43 -7.17 1.07 -21.74
CA ASN A 43 -8.56 0.77 -22.11
C ASN A 43 -9.23 0.01 -20.96
N LEU A 44 -10.42 0.48 -20.57
CA LEU A 44 -11.21 -0.03 -19.45
C LEU A 44 -12.56 -0.62 -19.89
N ASP A 45 -12.76 -0.83 -21.20
CA ASP A 45 -14.04 -1.26 -21.75
C ASP A 45 -14.48 -2.62 -21.19
N ASP A 46 -13.51 -3.52 -20.96
CA ASP A 46 -13.71 -4.86 -20.37
C ASP A 46 -13.39 -4.91 -18.88
N PHE A 47 -13.20 -3.77 -18.21
CA PHE A 47 -12.88 -3.75 -16.79
C PHE A 47 -14.05 -4.28 -15.95
N GLU A 48 -13.76 -5.19 -15.02
CA GLU A 48 -14.76 -5.95 -14.25
C GLU A 48 -15.83 -5.01 -13.61
N PRO A 49 -17.08 -5.03 -14.11
CA PRO A 49 -18.08 -4.04 -13.73
C PRO A 49 -18.53 -4.19 -12.27
N ARG A 50 -18.42 -5.39 -11.67
CA ARG A 50 -18.81 -5.63 -10.27
C ARG A 50 -17.98 -4.83 -9.28
N ILE A 51 -16.74 -4.47 -9.63
CA ILE A 51 -15.83 -3.69 -8.78
C ILE A 51 -16.41 -2.32 -8.43
N LYS A 52 -17.16 -1.69 -9.34
CA LYS A 52 -17.67 -0.31 -9.16
C LYS A 52 -18.55 -0.14 -7.92
N ASN A 53 -19.20 -1.22 -7.47
CA ASN A 53 -20.12 -1.21 -6.35
C ASN A 53 -19.52 -1.81 -5.07
N ILE A 54 -18.22 -2.10 -5.05
CA ILE A 54 -17.53 -2.69 -3.90
C ILE A 54 -16.66 -1.63 -3.25
N ASN A 55 -16.75 -1.52 -1.92
CA ASN A 55 -15.82 -0.72 -1.15
C ASN A 55 -14.61 -1.58 -0.75
N PHE A 56 -13.43 -1.21 -1.23
CA PHE A 56 -12.19 -1.92 -0.94
C PHE A 56 -11.40 -1.19 0.14
N LYS A 57 -11.07 -1.89 1.22
CA LYS A 57 -10.11 -1.45 2.22
C LYS A 57 -8.90 -2.37 2.18
N ILE A 58 -7.71 -1.79 2.03
CA ILE A 58 -6.45 -2.52 1.92
C ILE A 58 -5.59 -2.17 3.12
N ALA A 59 -5.25 -3.18 3.92
CA ALA A 59 -4.27 -3.05 4.99
C ALA A 59 -2.90 -2.71 4.40
N CYS A 60 -2.40 -1.52 4.69
CA CYS A 60 -1.14 -0.98 4.21
C CYS A 60 -0.37 -0.32 5.36
N ASP A 61 0.67 -1.00 5.83
CA ASP A 61 1.48 -0.55 6.97
C ASP A 61 2.77 0.18 6.55
N VAL A 62 2.88 0.56 5.28
CA VAL A 62 4.03 1.31 4.76
C VAL A 62 3.57 2.62 4.15
N ASN A 63 4.39 3.65 4.30
CA ASN A 63 4.09 5.01 3.80
C ASN A 63 4.80 5.32 2.48
N ASN A 64 5.58 4.38 1.94
CA ASN A 64 6.29 4.56 0.69
C ASN A 64 5.33 4.94 -0.44
N VAL A 65 5.73 5.97 -1.20
CA VAL A 65 5.04 6.41 -2.40
C VAL A 65 5.45 5.54 -3.59
N LEU A 66 4.86 5.74 -4.76
CA LEU A 66 5.06 4.85 -5.89
C LEU A 66 6.48 4.94 -6.47
N TYR A 67 6.97 6.15 -6.69
CA TYR A 67 8.27 6.44 -7.32
C TYR A 67 9.05 7.51 -6.55
N GLY A 68 10.30 7.75 -6.96
CA GLY A 68 11.19 8.75 -6.38
C GLY A 68 12.00 8.22 -5.20
N VAL A 69 12.70 9.11 -4.48
CA VAL A 69 13.65 8.73 -3.42
C VAL A 69 13.01 7.90 -2.30
N ASN A 70 11.75 8.20 -1.97
CA ASN A 70 10.95 7.45 -0.98
C ASN A 70 10.02 6.41 -1.64
N GLY A 71 10.22 6.15 -2.93
CA GLY A 71 9.42 5.29 -3.78
C GLY A 71 9.65 3.80 -3.51
N ALA A 72 8.78 2.96 -4.07
CA ALA A 72 8.85 1.51 -3.92
C ALA A 72 10.20 0.95 -4.41
N THR A 73 10.65 1.40 -5.59
CA THR A 73 11.87 0.91 -6.23
C THR A 73 13.11 1.27 -5.42
N PHE A 74 13.29 2.54 -5.05
CA PHE A 74 14.47 2.95 -4.27
C PHE A 74 14.50 2.38 -2.85
N THR A 75 13.34 2.14 -2.24
CA THR A 75 13.26 1.59 -0.88
C THR A 75 13.49 0.07 -0.85
N PHE A 76 12.89 -0.66 -1.79
CA PHE A 76 12.84 -2.13 -1.73
C PHE A 76 13.66 -2.82 -2.82
N GLY A 77 14.19 -2.08 -3.80
CA GLY A 77 14.90 -2.64 -4.95
C GLY A 77 16.31 -3.13 -4.61
N LYS A 78 17.04 -2.45 -3.71
CA LYS A 78 18.41 -2.85 -3.33
C LYS A 78 18.46 -4.24 -2.69
N GLN A 79 17.54 -4.53 -1.77
CA GLN A 79 17.41 -5.88 -1.17
C GLN A 79 16.94 -6.96 -2.16
N LYS A 80 16.43 -6.56 -3.34
CA LYS A 80 16.06 -7.44 -4.44
C LYS A 80 17.18 -7.61 -5.48
N GLY A 81 18.37 -7.05 -5.22
CA GLY A 81 19.56 -7.20 -6.08
C GLY A 81 19.67 -6.21 -7.24
N LEU A 82 18.89 -5.12 -7.24
CA LEU A 82 18.97 -4.09 -8.28
C LEU A 82 20.15 -3.13 -8.03
N ASP A 83 20.91 -2.84 -9.09
CA ASP A 83 21.95 -1.81 -9.07
C ASP A 83 21.38 -0.38 -9.22
N ASP A 84 22.17 0.65 -8.94
CA ASP A 84 21.70 2.04 -8.95
C ASP A 84 21.22 2.53 -10.33
N ASN A 85 21.73 1.97 -11.43
CA ASN A 85 21.27 2.32 -12.77
C ASN A 85 19.92 1.67 -13.07
N GLN A 86 19.75 0.41 -12.69
CA GLN A 86 18.49 -0.32 -12.78
C GLN A 86 17.41 0.35 -11.92
N LEU A 87 17.74 0.80 -10.70
CA LEU A 87 16.82 1.52 -9.84
C LEU A 87 16.28 2.78 -10.53
N LYS A 88 17.17 3.60 -11.12
CA LYS A 88 16.78 4.83 -11.83
C LYS A 88 15.93 4.53 -13.07
N ASP A 89 16.33 3.55 -13.88
CA ASP A 89 15.58 3.17 -15.08
C ASP A 89 14.16 2.69 -14.74
N ILE A 90 14.06 1.80 -13.75
CA ILE A 90 12.77 1.27 -13.27
C ILE A 90 11.90 2.40 -12.69
N ASP A 91 12.45 3.26 -11.85
CA ASP A 91 11.71 4.37 -11.25
C ASP A 91 11.16 5.34 -12.32
N ASN A 92 11.95 5.64 -13.36
CA ASN A 92 11.51 6.48 -14.48
C ASN A 92 10.39 5.83 -15.30
N LYS A 93 10.46 4.50 -15.52
CA LYS A 93 9.38 3.74 -16.18
C LYS A 93 8.08 3.80 -15.36
N ILE A 94 8.19 3.60 -14.05
CA ILE A 94 7.06 3.66 -13.12
C ILE A 94 6.45 5.07 -13.09
N HIS A 95 7.28 6.12 -13.02
CA HIS A 95 6.84 7.50 -13.08
C HIS A 95 6.05 7.80 -14.36
N SER A 96 6.56 7.35 -15.51
CA SER A 96 5.90 7.55 -16.81
C SER A 96 4.55 6.84 -16.87
N PHE A 97 4.48 5.60 -16.36
CA PHE A 97 3.23 4.85 -16.27
C PHE A 97 2.22 5.49 -15.30
N ALA A 98 2.69 5.98 -14.15
CA ALA A 98 1.85 6.67 -13.19
C ALA A 98 1.21 7.93 -13.78
N LYS A 99 1.97 8.70 -14.58
CA LYS A 99 1.47 9.87 -15.31
C LYS A 99 0.44 9.50 -16.37
N LEU A 100 0.65 8.40 -17.08
CA LEU A 100 -0.35 7.87 -18.02
C LEU A 100 -1.66 7.52 -17.27
N CYS A 101 -1.56 6.79 -16.14
CA CYS A 101 -2.72 6.45 -15.32
C CYS A 101 -3.45 7.71 -14.80
N GLN A 102 -2.72 8.71 -14.32
CA GLN A 102 -3.29 9.98 -13.86
C GLN A 102 -4.11 10.65 -14.96
N ASN A 103 -3.56 10.73 -16.18
CA ASN A 103 -4.25 11.33 -17.32
C ASN A 103 -5.49 10.52 -17.74
N SER A 104 -5.40 9.19 -17.75
CA SER A 104 -6.51 8.32 -18.16
C SER A 104 -7.63 8.25 -17.13
N LEU A 105 -7.31 8.32 -15.83
CA LEU A 105 -8.28 8.15 -14.73
C LEU A 105 -8.70 9.48 -14.09
N ASN A 106 -8.00 10.58 -14.39
CA ASN A 106 -8.12 11.87 -13.71
C ASN A 106 -7.97 11.76 -12.18
N LYS A 107 -6.97 11.00 -11.71
CA LYS A 107 -6.68 10.78 -10.29
C LYS A 107 -5.18 10.85 -10.00
N ASP A 108 -4.79 11.67 -9.03
CA ASP A 108 -3.41 11.72 -8.53
C ASP A 108 -3.24 10.81 -7.31
N ILE A 109 -2.77 9.58 -7.54
CA ILE A 109 -2.58 8.56 -6.50
C ILE A 109 -1.11 8.22 -6.26
N ALA A 110 -0.23 8.58 -7.20
CA ALA A 110 1.16 8.12 -7.17
C ALA A 110 1.92 8.62 -5.93
N ASN A 111 1.59 9.81 -5.45
CA ASN A 111 2.19 10.42 -4.26
C ASN A 111 1.43 10.13 -2.95
N LYS A 112 0.35 9.35 -3.00
CA LYS A 112 -0.40 8.97 -1.78
C LYS A 112 0.44 8.02 -0.93
N ALA A 113 0.44 8.21 0.39
CA ALA A 113 1.11 7.30 1.31
C ALA A 113 0.61 5.85 1.09
N GLY A 114 1.54 4.91 0.96
CA GLY A 114 1.24 3.50 0.72
C GLY A 114 1.00 3.13 -0.75
N SER A 115 1.04 4.09 -1.68
CA SER A 115 0.92 3.78 -3.11
C SER A 115 2.05 2.87 -3.62
N GLY A 116 3.23 2.93 -3.00
CA GLY A 116 4.35 2.04 -3.29
C GLY A 116 4.26 0.65 -2.65
N ALA A 117 3.23 0.38 -1.84
CA ALA A 117 3.08 -0.89 -1.17
C ALA A 117 3.05 -2.07 -2.15
N ALA A 118 3.71 -3.15 -1.77
CA ALA A 118 3.82 -4.38 -2.55
C ALA A 118 4.29 -4.16 -4.01
N GLY A 119 5.20 -3.21 -4.24
CA GLY A 119 5.75 -2.95 -5.58
C GLY A 119 4.79 -2.19 -6.50
N GLY A 120 3.95 -1.33 -5.91
CA GLY A 120 2.98 -0.49 -6.62
C GLY A 120 1.58 -1.10 -6.76
N VAL A 121 1.31 -2.24 -6.14
CA VAL A 121 -0.06 -2.79 -6.05
C VAL A 121 -0.98 -1.87 -5.26
N GLY A 122 -0.47 -1.20 -4.21
CA GLY A 122 -1.24 -0.18 -3.47
C GLY A 122 -1.74 0.94 -4.38
N PHE A 123 -0.89 1.43 -5.29
CA PHE A 123 -1.26 2.39 -6.33
C PHE A 123 -2.34 1.85 -7.26
N ALA A 124 -2.17 0.64 -7.81
CA ALA A 124 -3.14 0.05 -8.74
C ALA A 124 -4.52 -0.09 -8.09
N LEU A 125 -4.59 -0.62 -6.88
CA LEU A 125 -5.85 -0.77 -6.14
C LEU A 125 -6.50 0.57 -5.84
N ALA A 126 -5.73 1.56 -5.36
CA ALA A 126 -6.27 2.88 -5.06
C ALA A 126 -6.73 3.64 -6.32
N ALA A 127 -5.99 3.55 -7.43
CA ALA A 127 -6.31 4.27 -8.67
C ALA A 127 -7.49 3.66 -9.44
N PHE A 128 -7.50 2.34 -9.60
CA PHE A 128 -8.48 1.65 -10.46
C PHE A 128 -9.70 1.13 -9.69
N LEU A 129 -9.54 0.69 -8.44
CA LEU A 129 -10.63 0.14 -7.63
C LEU A 129 -11.19 1.15 -6.61
N ASN A 130 -10.66 2.39 -6.58
CA ASN A 130 -10.96 3.38 -5.54
C ASN A 130 -10.69 2.85 -4.12
N ALA A 131 -9.73 1.94 -3.98
CA ALA A 131 -9.46 1.32 -2.69
C ALA A 131 -8.89 2.32 -1.68
N GLU A 132 -9.36 2.21 -0.43
CA GLU A 132 -8.81 2.94 0.70
C GLU A 132 -7.61 2.17 1.26
N LEU A 133 -6.44 2.80 1.26
CA LEU A 133 -5.27 2.29 1.95
C LEU A 133 -5.36 2.70 3.41
N VAL A 134 -5.52 1.72 4.30
CA VAL A 134 -5.74 1.92 5.74
C VAL A 134 -4.68 1.19 6.55
N SER A 135 -4.40 1.64 7.77
CA SER A 135 -3.55 0.89 8.70
C SER A 135 -4.13 -0.50 8.93
N GLY A 136 -3.30 -1.53 8.84
CA GLY A 136 -3.72 -2.89 9.13
C GLY A 136 -4.19 -3.06 10.58
N ALA A 137 -3.54 -2.36 11.51
CA ALA A 137 -3.93 -2.37 12.92
C ALA A 137 -5.33 -1.75 13.11
N GLU A 138 -5.61 -0.59 12.51
CA GLU A 138 -6.94 0.03 12.58
C GLU A 138 -8.00 -0.89 11.95
N LEU A 139 -7.72 -1.46 10.78
CA LEU A 139 -8.65 -2.34 10.07
C LEU A 139 -9.02 -3.57 10.92
N ILE A 140 -8.03 -4.23 11.53
CA ILE A 140 -8.28 -5.42 12.36
C ILE A 140 -9.07 -5.04 13.61
N LEU A 141 -8.73 -3.94 14.27
CA LEU A 141 -9.44 -3.48 15.46
C LEU A 141 -10.90 -3.10 15.17
N ASP A 142 -11.19 -2.58 13.97
CA ASP A 142 -12.56 -2.36 13.51
C ASP A 142 -13.29 -3.67 13.24
N ILE A 143 -12.67 -4.63 12.55
CA ILE A 143 -13.28 -5.93 12.23
C ILE A 143 -13.69 -6.68 13.50
N ILE A 144 -12.86 -6.65 14.54
CA ILE A 144 -13.17 -7.32 15.81
C ILE A 144 -14.06 -6.48 16.72
N ASN A 145 -14.49 -5.28 16.27
CA ASN A 145 -15.25 -4.32 17.07
C ASN A 145 -14.58 -3.99 18.41
N PHE A 146 -13.25 -3.78 18.39
CA PHE A 146 -12.42 -3.61 19.59
C PHE A 146 -12.98 -2.55 20.55
N ASN A 147 -13.49 -1.44 20.02
CA ASN A 147 -14.03 -0.33 20.80
C ASN A 147 -15.18 -0.75 21.73
N ASN A 148 -15.97 -1.77 21.36
CA ASN A 148 -17.07 -2.25 22.19
C ASN A 148 -16.56 -2.89 23.49
N TYR A 149 -15.37 -3.49 23.47
CA TYR A 149 -14.73 -4.07 24.66
C TYR A 149 -14.08 -3.01 25.56
N LEU A 150 -13.94 -1.78 25.09
CA LEU A 150 -13.39 -0.68 25.89
C LEU A 150 -14.43 -0.09 26.83
N ASN A 151 -15.72 -0.30 26.56
CA ASN A 151 -16.80 0.12 27.45
C ASN A 151 -16.66 -0.63 28.79
N ASN A 152 -16.52 0.12 29.88
CA ASN A 152 -16.28 -0.39 31.23
C ASN A 152 -14.95 -1.17 31.41
N CYS A 153 -13.97 -0.94 30.53
CA CYS A 153 -12.65 -1.51 30.66
C CYS A 153 -11.77 -0.65 31.59
N ASP A 154 -11.28 -1.22 32.69
CA ASP A 154 -10.32 -0.52 33.58
C ASP A 154 -8.88 -0.57 33.04
N ILE A 155 -8.48 -1.70 32.45
CA ILE A 155 -7.11 -1.95 32.01
C ILE A 155 -7.12 -2.69 30.67
N VAL A 156 -6.34 -2.17 29.71
CA VAL A 156 -6.01 -2.88 28.46
C VAL A 156 -4.58 -3.41 28.53
N ILE A 157 -4.39 -4.67 28.15
CA ILE A 157 -3.07 -5.28 27.98
C ILE A 157 -2.87 -5.55 26.49
N VAL A 158 -1.73 -5.10 25.94
CA VAL A 158 -1.34 -5.27 24.54
C VAL A 158 0.09 -5.78 24.45
N GLY A 159 0.47 -6.38 23.32
CA GLY A 159 1.84 -6.85 23.14
C GLY A 159 2.25 -6.98 21.67
N GLU A 160 3.56 -7.03 21.47
CA GLU A 160 4.20 -7.34 20.19
C GLU A 160 5.59 -7.95 20.43
N GLY A 161 6.18 -8.56 19.39
CA GLY A 161 7.49 -9.23 19.51
C GLY A 161 8.63 -8.27 19.87
N LYS A 162 8.66 -7.08 19.26
CA LYS A 162 9.64 -6.04 19.52
C LYS A 162 8.97 -4.67 19.37
N MET A 163 9.14 -3.81 20.38
CA MET A 163 8.69 -2.43 20.34
C MET A 163 9.85 -1.51 19.97
N ASP A 164 9.78 -0.93 18.77
CA ASP A 164 10.79 -0.03 18.22
C ASP A 164 10.14 1.18 17.54
N LYS A 165 10.92 1.98 16.80
CA LYS A 165 10.40 3.19 16.14
C LYS A 165 9.25 2.89 15.16
N GLN A 166 9.21 1.71 14.54
CA GLN A 166 8.10 1.33 13.66
C GLN A 166 6.81 1.11 14.44
N SER A 167 6.91 0.66 15.70
CA SER A 167 5.75 0.50 16.58
C SER A 167 5.01 1.82 16.80
N LEU A 168 5.76 2.91 16.93
CA LEU A 168 5.23 4.27 17.04
C LEU A 168 4.55 4.75 15.75
N CYS A 169 4.90 4.17 14.60
CA CYS A 169 4.35 4.53 13.29
C CYS A 169 3.01 3.83 12.98
N GLY A 170 2.17 3.58 13.99
CA GLY A 170 0.80 3.10 13.78
C GLY A 170 0.63 1.57 13.80
N LYS A 171 1.51 0.85 14.50
CA LYS A 171 1.32 -0.59 14.80
C LYS A 171 0.38 -0.80 15.98
N ILE A 172 0.02 -2.06 16.19
CA ILE A 172 -1.04 -2.49 17.13
C ILE A 172 -0.92 -1.83 18.51
N PRO A 173 0.22 -1.83 19.23
CA PRO A 173 0.26 -1.26 20.58
C PRO A 173 -0.09 0.22 20.63
N THR A 174 0.38 1.00 19.65
CA THR A 174 0.12 2.44 19.57
C THR A 174 -1.35 2.72 19.26
N ILE A 175 -1.94 1.99 18.31
CA ILE A 175 -3.35 2.17 17.96
C ILE A 175 -4.28 1.72 19.09
N VAL A 176 -3.97 0.59 19.75
CA VAL A 176 -4.71 0.11 20.92
C VAL A 176 -4.65 1.13 22.05
N ALA A 177 -3.46 1.65 22.36
CA ALA A 177 -3.30 2.69 23.38
C ALA A 177 -4.11 3.95 23.04
N GLN A 178 -4.09 4.38 21.77
CA GLN A 178 -4.86 5.54 21.32
C GLN A 178 -6.37 5.32 21.44
N ARG A 179 -6.90 4.17 20.98
CA ARG A 179 -8.32 3.84 21.09
C ARG A 179 -8.77 3.70 22.55
N ALA A 180 -7.97 3.06 23.40
CA ALA A 180 -8.23 2.95 24.84
C ALA A 180 -8.27 4.33 25.50
N LYS A 181 -7.32 5.22 25.19
CA LYS A 181 -7.32 6.61 25.67
C LYS A 181 -8.60 7.35 25.25
N ASN A 182 -9.01 7.23 24.00
CA ASN A 182 -10.23 7.86 23.48
C ASN A 182 -11.52 7.35 24.18
N HIS A 183 -11.48 6.14 24.76
CA HIS A 183 -12.59 5.56 25.53
C HIS A 183 -12.41 5.72 27.05
N ASN A 184 -11.49 6.57 27.51
CA ASN A 184 -11.23 6.85 28.92
C ASN A 184 -10.84 5.61 29.75
N VAL A 185 -10.21 4.61 29.12
CA VAL A 185 -9.61 3.49 29.85
C VAL A 185 -8.49 4.02 30.74
N LYS A 186 -8.49 3.63 32.03
CA LYS A 186 -7.58 4.18 33.04
C LYS A 186 -6.12 3.82 32.79
N LYS A 187 -5.86 2.63 32.24
CA LYS A 187 -4.50 2.12 32.05
C LYS A 187 -4.36 1.25 30.81
N VAL A 188 -3.26 1.44 30.09
CA VAL A 188 -2.79 0.52 29.05
C VAL A 188 -1.41 -0.01 29.45
N ILE A 189 -1.21 -1.32 29.35
CA ILE A 189 0.06 -2.00 29.67
C ILE A 189 0.53 -2.73 28.41
N ALA A 190 1.75 -2.45 27.97
CA ALA A 190 2.40 -3.19 26.88
C ALA A 190 3.32 -4.27 27.45
N ILE A 191 3.18 -5.51 26.98
CA ILE A 191 4.07 -6.64 27.27
C ILE A 191 4.75 -7.04 25.95
N VAL A 192 6.07 -6.87 25.87
CA VAL A 192 6.82 -7.01 24.61
C VAL A 192 8.04 -7.92 24.78
N GLY A 193 8.42 -8.61 23.71
CA GLY A 193 9.60 -9.49 23.70
C GLY A 193 10.93 -8.74 23.70
N GLY A 194 10.96 -7.52 23.15
CA GLY A 194 12.11 -6.61 23.17
C GLY A 194 11.67 -5.15 23.09
N TYR A 195 12.47 -4.24 23.64
CA TYR A 195 12.19 -2.81 23.69
C TYR A 195 13.40 -2.00 23.22
N GLU A 196 13.22 -1.21 22.16
CA GLU A 196 14.26 -0.36 21.57
C GLU A 196 13.69 1.03 21.21
N LEU A 197 12.97 1.63 22.16
CA LEU A 197 12.60 3.03 22.07
C LEU A 197 13.59 3.85 22.91
N ARG A 198 14.62 4.38 22.26
CA ARG A 198 15.44 5.44 22.85
C ARG A 198 14.64 6.74 22.77
N VAL A 199 14.08 7.14 23.90
CA VAL A 199 13.61 8.51 24.11
C VAL A 199 14.86 9.40 24.05
N ILE A 200 14.91 10.34 23.09
CA ILE A 200 15.87 11.44 23.11
C ILE A 200 15.31 12.50 24.06
#